data_AF-A0A9D0CE52-F1
#
_entry.id   AF-A0A9D0CE52-F1
#
_cell.length_a   1.000
_cell.length_b   1.000
_cell.length_c   1.000
_cell.angle_alpha   90.00
_cell.angle_beta   90.00
_cell.angle_gamma   90.00
#
_symmetry.space_group_name_H-M   'P 1'
#
loop_
_entity.id
_entity.type
_entity.pdbx_description
1 polymer ?
#
loop_
_entity_poly.entity_id
_entity_poly.type
_entity_poly.pdbx_seq_one_letter_code
_entity_poly.pdbx_strand_id
1 'polypeptide(L)'
;RLDIVAFMMKAPSSEKRYETNEAVSLVEQMLWQLPEKQRLIVQLRDIEGYEFKEIAEILNMNENAIRTALSRARKTLKNALIKHYAHGLQEH
;
A
#
# COMPACT_ATOMS: atom_id res chain seq x y z
N ARG A 1 8.16 13.17 4.26
CA ARG A 1 7.16 12.13 4.59
C ARG A 1 7.24 11.15 3.43
N LEU A 2 7.79 9.94 3.61
CA LEU A 2 7.91 8.96 2.52
C LEU A 2 6.59 8.19 2.43
N ASP A 3 5.86 8.35 1.33
CA ASP A 3 4.63 7.63 1.05
C ASP A 3 4.97 6.16 0.77
N ILE A 4 4.19 5.23 1.34
CA ILE A 4 4.49 3.80 1.20
C ILE A 4 4.38 3.37 -0.28
N VAL A 5 3.49 4.03 -1.03
CA VAL A 5 3.33 3.90 -2.47
C VAL A 5 4.57 4.42 -3.21
N ALA A 6 5.10 5.57 -2.82
CA ALA A 6 6.35 6.09 -3.40
C ALA A 6 7.56 5.19 -3.08
N PHE A 7 7.61 4.61 -1.88
CA PHE A 7 8.60 3.59 -1.51
C PHE A 7 8.44 2.31 -2.36
N MET A 8 7.21 1.86 -2.59
CA MET A 8 6.89 0.69 -3.43
C MET A 8 7.22 0.93 -4.91
N MET A 9 6.92 2.12 -5.44
CA MET A 9 7.24 2.52 -6.82
C MET A 9 8.74 2.72 -7.06
N LYS A 10 9.50 3.05 -6.00
CA LYS A 10 10.95 3.21 -6.06
C LYS A 10 11.71 1.88 -5.85
N ALA A 11 11.01 0.83 -5.46
CA ALA A 11 11.56 -0.50 -5.23
C ALA A 11 11.60 -1.42 -6.48
N PRO A 12 11.94 -0.92 -7.68
CA PRO A 12 12.66 -1.73 -8.65
C PRO A 12 14.02 -1.09 -8.93
N SER A 13 15.06 -1.66 -8.32
CA SER A 13 16.44 -1.29 -8.58
C SER A 13 16.92 -1.98 -9.85
N SER A 14 16.99 -1.20 -10.93
CA SER A 14 17.79 -1.44 -12.15
C SER A 14 17.39 -2.62 -13.06
N GLU A 15 16.76 -2.24 -14.18
CA GLU A 15 16.82 -2.87 -15.51
C GLU A 15 15.69 -3.84 -15.93
N LYS A 16 14.57 -3.28 -16.44
CA LYS A 16 13.79 -3.70 -17.64
C LYS A 16 12.29 -3.43 -17.49
N ARG A 17 11.67 -3.00 -18.59
CA ARG A 17 10.22 -2.77 -18.78
C ARG A 17 9.30 -3.98 -18.48
N TYR A 18 9.85 -5.15 -18.18
CA TYR A 18 9.10 -6.35 -17.80
C TYR A 18 8.82 -6.43 -16.28
N GLU A 19 9.70 -5.87 -15.44
CA GLU A 19 9.50 -5.83 -13.98
C GLU A 19 8.38 -4.88 -13.55
N THR A 20 8.04 -3.92 -14.40
CA THR A 20 6.99 -2.92 -14.11
C THR A 20 5.61 -3.58 -13.97
N ASN A 21 5.33 -4.62 -14.76
CA ASN A 21 4.06 -5.36 -14.67
C ASN A 21 4.00 -6.23 -13.42
N GLU A 22 5.12 -6.82 -13.02
CA GLU A 22 5.18 -7.70 -11.84
C GLU A 22 5.07 -6.89 -10.54
N ALA A 23 5.78 -5.76 -10.45
CA ALA A 23 5.68 -4.85 -9.32
C ALA A 23 4.26 -4.27 -9.18
N VAL A 24 3.63 -3.87 -10.30
CA VAL A 24 2.24 -3.38 -10.30
C VAL A 24 1.27 -4.49 -9.88
N SER A 25 1.38 -5.68 -10.47
CA SER A 25 0.53 -6.84 -10.12
C SER A 25 0.69 -7.22 -8.64
N LEU A 26 1.91 -7.14 -8.09
CA LEU A 26 2.18 -7.41 -6.70
C LEU A 26 1.48 -6.39 -5.78
N VAL A 27 1.57 -5.11 -6.11
CA VAL A 27 0.88 -4.04 -5.37
C VAL A 27 -0.63 -4.23 -5.42
N GLU A 28 -1.19 -4.54 -6.59
CA GLU A 28 -2.62 -4.83 -6.72
C GLU A 28 -3.04 -6.02 -5.85
N GLN A 29 -2.31 -7.14 -5.90
CA GLN A 29 -2.58 -8.31 -5.06
C GLN A 29 -2.50 -7.98 -3.56
N MET A 30 -1.53 -7.15 -3.15
CA MET A 30 -1.39 -6.74 -1.76
C MET A 30 -2.51 -5.79 -1.31
N LEU A 31 -2.96 -4.88 -2.17
CA LEU A 31 -4.13 -4.05 -1.92
C LEU A 31 -5.41 -4.89 -1.82
N TRP A 32 -5.52 -5.96 -2.61
CA TRP A 32 -6.64 -6.89 -2.54
C TRP A 32 -6.71 -7.67 -1.23
N GLN A 33 -5.58 -7.86 -0.53
CA GLN A 33 -5.55 -8.47 0.81
C GLN A 33 -6.05 -7.54 1.92
N LEU A 34 -6.17 -6.24 1.65
CA LEU A 34 -6.74 -5.30 2.60
C LEU A 34 -8.27 -5.39 2.60
N PRO A 35 -8.90 -5.32 3.78
CA PRO A 35 -10.33 -5.05 3.87
C PRO A 35 -10.70 -3.81 3.07
N GLU A 36 -11.85 -3.82 2.41
CA GLU A 36 -12.29 -2.77 1.48
C GLU A 36 -12.11 -1.36 2.05
N LYS A 37 -12.57 -1.12 3.29
CA LYS A 37 -12.42 0.17 3.97
C LYS A 37 -10.96 0.60 4.15
N GLN A 38 -10.05 -0.33 4.44
CA GLN A 38 -8.62 -0.02 4.55
C GLN A 38 -8.00 0.33 3.21
N ARG A 39 -8.39 -0.38 2.14
CA ARG A 39 -7.94 -0.09 0.78
C ARG A 39 -8.39 1.30 0.34
N LEU A 40 -9.66 1.64 0.59
CA LEU A 40 -10.23 2.95 0.26
C LEU A 40 -9.54 4.08 1.04
N ILE A 41 -9.21 3.85 2.32
CA ILE A 41 -8.43 4.80 3.13
C ILE A 41 -7.02 5.00 2.57
N VAL A 42 -6.34 3.92 2.14
CA VAL A 42 -5.02 4.01 1.50
C VAL A 42 -5.10 4.78 0.18
N GLN A 43 -6.08 4.48 -0.66
CA GLN A 43 -6.34 5.18 -1.91
C GLN A 43 -6.51 6.69 -1.68
N LEU A 44 -7.46 7.08 -0.83
CA LEU A 44 -7.75 8.49 -0.59
C LEU A 44 -6.56 9.21 0.06
N ARG A 45 -5.85 8.57 1.00
CA ARG A 45 -4.77 9.24 1.74
C ARG A 45 -3.41 9.22 1.03
N ASP A 46 -2.97 8.05 0.61
CA ASP A 46 -1.60 7.82 0.14
C ASP A 46 -1.47 7.94 -1.39
N ILE A 47 -2.58 7.89 -2.15
CA ILE A 47 -2.59 8.05 -3.61
C ILE A 47 -3.18 9.42 -4.00
N GLU A 48 -4.39 9.72 -3.54
CA GLU A 48 -5.10 10.94 -3.93
C GLU A 48 -4.77 12.14 -3.03
N GLY A 49 -4.15 11.91 -1.86
CA GLY A 49 -3.59 12.95 -1.02
C GLY A 49 -4.60 13.70 -0.12
N TYR A 50 -5.83 13.21 0.01
CA TYR A 50 -6.86 13.82 0.86
C TYR A 50 -6.44 13.92 2.33
N GLU A 51 -6.87 15.00 2.99
CA GLU A 51 -6.68 15.17 4.42
C GLU A 51 -7.56 14.23 5.25
N PHE A 52 -7.08 13.85 6.44
CA PHE A 52 -7.79 12.88 7.29
C PHE A 52 -9.23 13.29 7.60
N LYS A 53 -9.47 14.60 7.72
CA LYS A 53 -10.80 15.17 7.92
C LYS A 53 -11.71 14.98 6.71
N GLU A 54 -11.19 15.18 5.49
CA GLU A 54 -11.95 14.98 4.25
C GLU A 54 -12.32 13.50 4.08
N ILE A 55 -11.37 12.60 4.38
CA ILE A 55 -11.61 11.16 4.35
C ILE A 55 -12.64 10.74 5.42
N ALA A 56 -12.61 11.37 6.60
CA ALA A 56 -13.60 11.15 7.66
C ALA A 56 -15.02 11.49 7.20
N GLU A 57 -15.17 12.59 6.47
CA GLU A 57 -16.44 13.03 5.90
C GLU A 57 -16.89 12.10 4.76
N ILE A 58 -16.00 11.76 3.82
CA ILE A 58 -16.30 10.87 2.67
C ILE A 58 -16.74 9.47 3.14
N LEU A 59 -16.04 8.90 4.12
CA LEU A 59 -16.28 7.54 4.59
C LEU A 59 -17.25 7.45 5.78
N ASN A 60 -17.71 8.59 6.29
CA ASN A 60 -18.50 8.70 7.51
C ASN A 60 -17.85 7.90 8.67
N MET A 61 -16.58 8.18 8.92
CA MET A 61 -15.74 7.52 9.91
C MET A 61 -15.00 8.55 10.75
N ASN A 62 -14.66 8.22 12.00
CA ASN A 62 -13.83 9.13 12.80
C ASN A 62 -12.35 9.11 12.34
N GLU A 63 -11.66 10.24 12.46
CA GLU A 63 -10.25 10.38 12.05
C GLU A 63 -9.32 9.40 12.78
N ASN A 64 -9.56 9.09 14.05
CA ASN A 64 -8.74 8.16 14.83
C ASN A 64 -8.84 6.73 14.29
N ALA A 65 -10.03 6.32 13.84
CA ALA A 65 -10.29 5.04 13.20
C ALA A 65 -9.60 4.99 11.83
N ILE A 66 -9.62 6.09 11.06
CA ILE A 66 -8.90 6.20 9.79
C ILE A 66 -7.39 6.07 10.00
N ARG A 67 -6.81 6.79 10.96
CA ARG A 67 -5.38 6.71 11.28
C ARG A 67 -4.99 5.29 11.71
N THR A 68 -5.83 4.65 12.53
CA THR A 68 -5.63 3.26 12.97
C THR A 68 -5.71 2.28 11.80
N ALA A 69 -6.74 2.41 10.96
CA ALA A 69 -6.93 1.59 9.77
C ALA A 69 -5.77 1.74 8.79
N LEU A 70 -5.32 2.98 8.54
CA LEU A 70 -4.17 3.27 7.67
C LEU A 70 -2.86 2.71 8.24
N SER A 71 -2.66 2.77 9.56
CA SER A 71 -1.50 2.16 10.21
C SER A 71 -1.48 0.63 10.02
N ARG A 72 -2.62 -0.03 10.23
CA ARG A 72 -2.77 -1.47 10.02
C ARG A 72 -2.56 -1.85 8.56
N ALA A 73 -3.18 -1.12 7.63
CA ALA A 73 -3.03 -1.34 6.20
C ALA A 73 -1.55 -1.28 5.78
N ARG A 74 -0.83 -0.22 6.17
CA ARG A 74 0.60 -0.07 5.89
C ARG A 74 1.46 -1.18 6.48
N LYS A 75 1.13 -1.66 7.69
CA LYS A 75 1.81 -2.79 8.31
C LYS A 75 1.59 -4.08 7.52
N THR A 76 0.34 -4.34 7.08
CA THR A 76 0.01 -5.50 6.26
C THR A 76 0.77 -5.48 4.93
N LEU A 77 0.75 -4.35 4.22
CA LEU A 77 1.47 -4.18 2.95
C LEU A 77 2.98 -4.37 3.13
N LYS A 78 3.58 -3.77 4.18
CA LYS A 78 5.01 -3.95 4.49
C LYS A 78 5.35 -5.42 4.75
N ASN A 79 4.53 -6.11 5.53
CA ASN A 79 4.76 -7.53 5.84
C ASN A 79 4.63 -8.41 4.59
N ALA A 80 3.68 -8.10 3.70
CA ALA A 80 3.52 -8.80 2.44
C ALA A 80 4.74 -8.62 1.54
N LEU A 81 5.26 -7.38 1.43
CA LEU A 81 6.50 -7.10 0.70
C LEU A 81 7.69 -7.87 1.27
N ILE A 82 7.89 -7.82 2.59
CA ILE A 82 8.99 -8.54 3.24
C ILE A 82 8.89 -10.05 2.94
N LYS A 83 7.69 -10.63 3.01
CA LYS A 83 7.50 -12.05 2.66
C LYS A 83 7.83 -12.34 1.20
N HIS A 84 7.39 -11.48 0.28
CA HIS A 84 7.67 -11.64 -1.14
C HIS A 84 9.18 -11.64 -1.42
N TYR A 85 9.91 -10.63 -0.91
CA TYR A 85 11.36 -10.54 -1.08
C TYR A 85 12.13 -11.62 -0.30
N ALA A 86 11.64 -12.06 0.86
CA ALA A 86 12.25 -13.16 1.60
C ALA A 86 12.08 -14.51 0.89
N HIS A 87 10.95 -14.74 0.21
CA HIS A 87 10.73 -15.96 -0.59
C HIS A 87 11.51 -15.94 -1.91
N GLY A 88 11.70 -14.77 -2.55
CA GLY A 88 12.51 -14.63 -3.76
C GLY A 88 13.99 -14.97 -3.59
N LEU A 89 14.49 -15.08 -2.35
CA LEU A 89 15.86 -15.49 -2.02
C LEU A 89 16.03 -17.01 -1.85
N GLN A 90 14.96 -17.81 -1.97
CA GLN A 90 15.02 -19.27 -1.81
C GLN A 90 14.89 -20.06 -3.12
N GLU A 91 14.54 -19.42 -4.24
CA GLU A 91 14.30 -20.10 -5.53
C GLU A 91 15.25 -19.64 -6.65
N HIS A 92 16.53 -19.41 -6.31
CA HIS A 92 17.61 -19.32 -7.28
C HIS A 92 18.85 -20.08 -6.82
#